data_AF-A0A430AWA7-F1
#
_entry.id   AF-A0A430AWA7-F1
#
_cell.length_a   1.000
_cell.length_b   1.000
_cell.length_c   1.000
_cell.angle_alpha   90.00
_cell.angle_beta   90.00
_cell.angle_gamma   90.00
#
_symmetry.space_group_name_H-M   'P 1'
#
loop_
_entity.id
_entity.type
_entity.pdbx_description
1 polymer ?
#
loop_
_entity_poly.entity_id
_entity_poly.type
_entity_poly.pdbx_seq_one_letter_code
_entity_poly.pdbx_strand_id
1 'polypeptide(L)'
;MATDKAFIHLDKIKSSAHMEHIAAPKAGLKAGQFVTLGAVSEDHDGEVLKYTNTTEKTKVDGLVAPVHLDYGYEDFDESVQVVKEGKIARVLVIERGDIVSMHSEMLTGVKAGDKLAVGKTGFALQKTESDEEAVAIAIAERYMPNIGDVIAVRFI
;
A
#
# COMPACT_ATOMS: atom_id res chain seq x y z
N MET A 1 -18.12 -6.67 -13.97
CA MET A 1 -16.88 -7.13 -13.30
C MET A 1 -16.17 -5.87 -12.88
N ALA A 2 -15.96 -5.65 -11.58
CA ALA A 2 -15.08 -4.57 -11.14
C ALA A 2 -13.67 -4.96 -11.63
N THR A 3 -13.09 -4.17 -12.50
CA THR A 3 -11.67 -4.34 -12.82
C THR A 3 -10.92 -3.94 -11.55
N ASP A 4 -10.19 -4.86 -10.93
CA ASP A 4 -9.29 -4.57 -9.81
C ASP A 4 -8.11 -3.72 -10.30
N LYS A 5 -8.39 -2.51 -10.80
CA LYS A 5 -7.38 -1.53 -11.22
C LYS A 5 -6.77 -0.94 -9.97
N ALA A 6 -5.81 -1.65 -9.39
CA ALA A 6 -4.97 -1.14 -8.32
C ALA A 6 -3.95 -0.15 -8.91
N PHE A 7 -4.37 1.09 -9.18
CA PHE A 7 -3.45 2.15 -9.58
C PHE A 7 -3.06 3.00 -8.37
N ILE A 8 -1.75 3.10 -8.13
CA ILE A 8 -1.13 3.92 -7.10
C ILE A 8 -0.01 4.73 -7.75
N HIS A 9 -0.12 6.06 -7.71
CA HIS A 9 0.90 6.99 -8.18
C HIS A 9 1.61 7.66 -7.01
N LEU A 10 2.94 7.70 -7.06
CA LEU A 10 3.76 8.36 -6.07
C LEU A 10 3.95 9.84 -6.43
N ASP A 11 3.03 10.70 -5.99
CA ASP A 11 3.04 12.13 -6.35
C ASP A 11 4.15 12.91 -5.63
N LYS A 12 4.30 12.68 -4.32
CA LYS A 12 5.33 13.29 -3.50
C LYS A 12 5.75 12.33 -2.42
N ILE A 13 6.91 11.73 -2.61
CA ILE A 13 7.56 10.90 -1.61
C ILE A 13 8.79 11.66 -1.11
N LYS A 14 9.03 11.65 0.19
CA LYS A 14 10.23 12.28 0.75
C LYS A 14 11.50 11.68 0.13
N SER A 15 12.53 12.52 0.02
CA SER A 15 13.84 12.09 -0.48
C SER A 15 14.53 11.04 0.39
N SER A 16 14.11 10.89 1.65
CA SER A 16 14.57 9.87 2.60
C SER A 16 13.83 8.54 2.50
N ALA A 17 12.82 8.43 1.62
CA ALA A 17 12.10 7.19 1.45
C ALA A 17 13.05 6.10 0.98
N HIS A 18 12.94 4.95 1.64
CA HIS A 18 13.76 3.77 1.41
C HIS A 18 12.85 2.56 1.29
N MET A 19 13.44 1.46 0.85
CA MET A 19 12.77 0.17 0.83
C MET A 19 13.24 -0.66 2.01
N GLU A 20 12.29 -1.37 2.61
CA GLU A 20 12.54 -2.36 3.63
C GLU A 20 12.17 -3.75 3.13
N HIS A 21 12.67 -4.77 3.83
CA HIS A 21 12.39 -6.17 3.53
C HIS A 21 11.51 -6.77 4.62
N ILE A 22 10.47 -7.51 4.23
CA ILE A 22 9.62 -8.27 5.17
C ILE A 22 9.46 -9.71 4.69
N ALA A 23 9.39 -10.64 5.64
CA ALA A 23 9.04 -12.03 5.36
C ALA A 23 7.53 -12.15 5.18
N ALA A 24 7.08 -12.74 4.08
CA ALA A 24 5.66 -12.93 3.81
C ALA A 24 5.06 -13.97 4.77
N PRO A 25 3.87 -13.71 5.34
CA PRO A 25 3.21 -14.64 6.25
C PRO A 25 2.61 -15.82 5.48
N LYS A 26 1.98 -16.75 6.21
CA LYS A 26 1.28 -17.92 5.63
C LYS A 26 0.23 -17.56 4.59
N ALA A 27 -0.46 -16.43 4.76
CA ALA A 27 -1.44 -15.94 3.79
C ALA A 27 -0.81 -15.34 2.51
N GLY A 28 0.52 -15.18 2.48
CA GLY A 28 1.24 -14.45 1.44
C GLY A 28 1.05 -12.93 1.52
N LEU A 29 1.77 -12.21 0.65
CA LEU A 29 1.62 -10.76 0.46
C LEU A 29 1.37 -10.46 -1.01
N LYS A 30 0.47 -9.53 -1.28
CA LYS A 30 0.19 -9.05 -2.65
C LYS A 30 0.77 -7.66 -2.85
N ALA A 31 1.09 -7.34 -4.10
CA ALA A 31 1.47 -5.99 -4.49
C ALA A 31 0.37 -4.98 -4.12
N GLY A 32 0.78 -3.79 -3.68
CA GLY A 32 -0.13 -2.71 -3.29
C GLY A 32 -0.80 -2.88 -1.93
N GLN A 33 -0.48 -3.93 -1.17
CA GLN A 33 -1.00 -4.09 0.20
C GLN A 33 -0.28 -3.12 1.15
N PHE A 34 -1.04 -2.34 1.91
CA PHE A 34 -0.52 -1.56 3.03
C PHE A 34 -0.12 -2.48 4.17
N VAL A 35 0.94 -2.12 4.90
CA VAL A 35 1.49 -2.93 5.99
C VAL A 35 1.97 -2.08 7.16
N THR A 36 1.99 -2.66 8.36
CA THR A 36 2.70 -2.10 9.53
C THR A 36 4.03 -2.82 9.70
N LEU A 37 5.11 -2.07 9.86
CA LEU A 37 6.46 -2.60 10.05
C LEU A 37 6.75 -2.76 11.54
N GLY A 38 7.39 -3.87 11.90
CA GLY A 38 7.74 -4.25 13.25
C GLY A 38 9.24 -4.23 13.52
N ALA A 39 9.66 -4.95 14.55
CA ALA A 39 11.08 -5.06 14.90
C ALA A 39 11.86 -5.88 13.86
N VAL A 40 13.17 -5.69 13.83
CA VAL A 40 14.11 -6.51 13.07
C VAL A 40 13.95 -7.99 13.47
N SER A 41 13.91 -8.86 12.47
CA SER A 41 13.84 -10.30 12.64
C SER A 41 15.24 -10.87 12.84
N GLU A 42 15.40 -11.64 13.91
CA GLU A 42 16.63 -12.39 14.17
C GLU A 42 16.77 -13.61 13.25
N ASP A 43 15.68 -14.07 12.64
CA ASP A 43 15.63 -15.25 11.77
C ASP A 43 16.23 -15.03 10.36
N HIS A 44 16.62 -13.79 10.05
CA HIS A 44 17.13 -13.38 8.74
C HIS A 44 18.37 -12.49 8.87
N ASP A 45 19.29 -12.84 9.78
CA ASP A 45 20.56 -12.14 9.99
C ASP A 45 20.42 -10.63 10.26
N GLY A 46 19.25 -10.19 10.70
CA GLY A 46 18.93 -8.79 10.97
C GLY A 46 18.54 -7.94 9.74
N GLU A 47 18.34 -8.55 8.57
CA GLU A 47 18.07 -7.81 7.31
C GLU A 47 16.57 -7.66 6.98
N VAL A 48 15.69 -8.27 7.77
CA VAL A 48 14.25 -8.35 7.50
C VAL A 48 13.47 -7.85 8.70
N LEU A 49 12.43 -7.04 8.48
CA LEU A 49 11.51 -6.59 9.52
C LEU A 49 10.35 -7.57 9.70
N LYS A 50 9.88 -7.70 10.94
CA LYS A 50 8.60 -8.36 11.24
C LYS A 50 7.46 -7.52 10.68
N TYR A 51 6.38 -8.19 10.31
CA TYR A 51 5.19 -7.59 9.72
C TYR A 51 3.99 -7.80 10.64
N THR A 52 3.11 -6.78 10.74
CA THR A 52 1.75 -6.95 11.25
C THR A 52 0.76 -6.49 10.18
N ASN A 53 -0.30 -7.27 9.96
CA ASN A 53 -1.35 -6.84 9.05
C ASN A 53 -2.01 -5.57 9.60
N THR A 54 -2.10 -4.56 8.77
CA THR A 54 -2.62 -3.22 9.10
C THR A 54 -4.08 -3.25 9.51
N THR A 55 -4.80 -4.32 9.19
CA THR A 55 -6.18 -4.55 9.65
C THR A 55 -6.31 -4.62 11.18
N GLU A 56 -5.19 -4.81 11.89
CA GLU A 56 -5.14 -4.91 13.35
C GLU A 56 -4.56 -3.64 14.02
N LYS A 57 -4.13 -2.64 13.24
CA LYS A 57 -3.42 -1.46 13.77
C LYS A 57 -3.81 -0.17 13.06
N THR A 58 -3.79 0.92 13.80
CA THR A 58 -4.06 2.28 13.33
C THR A 58 -2.89 2.93 12.58
N LYS A 59 -1.96 2.14 12.02
CA LYS A 59 -0.69 2.65 11.48
C LYS A 59 -0.31 1.97 10.17
N VAL A 60 -0.10 2.77 9.13
CA VAL A 60 0.54 2.36 7.87
C VAL A 60 1.99 2.80 7.90
N ASP A 61 2.91 1.85 7.73
CA ASP A 61 4.34 2.12 7.64
C ASP A 61 4.88 1.89 6.23
N GLY A 62 4.18 1.11 5.40
CA GLY A 62 4.65 0.86 4.06
C GLY A 62 3.63 0.25 3.13
N LEU A 63 4.03 0.18 1.87
CA LEU A 63 3.29 -0.38 0.75
C LEU A 63 4.11 -1.54 0.16
N VAL A 64 3.52 -2.72 0.06
CA VAL A 64 4.18 -3.89 -0.52
C VAL A 64 4.39 -3.66 -2.02
N ALA A 65 5.66 -3.64 -2.42
CA ALA A 65 6.11 -3.35 -3.78
C ALA A 65 7.08 -4.48 -4.23
N PRO A 66 6.58 -5.70 -4.45
CA PRO A 66 7.40 -6.84 -4.82
C PRO A 66 8.03 -6.60 -6.20
N VAL A 67 9.24 -7.11 -6.39
CA VAL A 67 9.87 -7.14 -7.71
C VAL A 67 9.47 -8.43 -8.39
N HIS A 68 8.87 -8.29 -9.57
CA HIS A 68 8.58 -9.41 -10.44
C HIS A 68 9.60 -9.44 -11.58
N LEU A 69 10.05 -10.65 -11.92
CA LEU A 69 10.79 -10.87 -13.16
C LEU A 69 9.78 -11.31 -14.20
N ASP A 70 9.50 -10.43 -15.16
CA ASP A 70 8.77 -10.77 -16.36
C ASP A 70 9.75 -11.42 -17.36
N TYR A 71 9.40 -12.61 -17.84
CA TYR A 71 10.17 -13.36 -18.83
C TYR A 71 9.61 -13.20 -20.25
N GLY A 72 8.65 -12.29 -20.45
CA GLY A 72 8.04 -11.97 -21.74
C GLY A 72 6.95 -12.95 -22.17
N TYR A 73 6.30 -13.63 -21.21
CA TYR A 73 5.18 -14.53 -21.51
C TYR A 73 3.88 -13.73 -21.67
N GLU A 74 3.10 -14.03 -22.71
CA GLU A 74 1.84 -13.30 -22.99
C GLU A 74 0.76 -13.47 -21.90
N ASP A 75 0.85 -14.52 -21.09
CA ASP A 75 -0.06 -14.81 -19.98
C ASP A 75 0.49 -14.35 -18.61
N PHE A 76 1.65 -13.68 -18.58
CA PHE A 76 2.19 -13.15 -17.35
C PHE A 76 1.37 -11.94 -16.89
N ASP A 77 0.69 -12.10 -15.75
CA ASP A 77 -0.01 -11.03 -15.05
C ASP A 77 0.64 -10.83 -13.67
N GLU A 78 1.23 -9.66 -13.47
CA GLU A 78 1.85 -9.27 -12.21
C GLU A 78 0.83 -9.00 -11.09
N SER A 79 -0.40 -8.64 -11.45
CA SER A 79 -1.46 -8.29 -10.49
C SER A 79 -1.97 -9.48 -9.68
N VAL A 80 -1.81 -10.70 -10.20
CA VAL A 80 -2.16 -11.96 -9.52
C VAL A 80 -0.99 -12.58 -8.75
N GLN A 81 0.20 -11.98 -8.81
CA GLN A 81 1.37 -12.51 -8.12
C GLN A 81 1.27 -12.28 -6.61
N VAL A 82 1.69 -13.30 -5.86
CA VAL A 82 1.72 -13.29 -4.40
C VAL A 82 3.11 -13.67 -3.95
N VAL A 83 3.72 -12.87 -3.08
CA VAL A 83 4.91 -13.28 -2.33
C VAL A 83 4.48 -14.36 -1.34
N LYS A 84 4.87 -15.59 -1.63
CA LYS A 84 4.49 -16.78 -0.85
C LYS A 84 5.16 -16.78 0.53
N GLU A 85 4.56 -17.51 1.47
CA GLU A 85 5.07 -17.70 2.83
C GLU A 85 6.58 -17.93 2.90
N GLY A 86 7.25 -17.22 3.80
CA GLY A 86 8.70 -17.33 4.04
C GLY A 86 9.58 -16.73 2.94
N LYS A 87 9.00 -16.17 1.86
CA LYS A 87 9.73 -15.38 0.88
C LYS A 87 9.78 -13.91 1.31
N ILE A 88 10.82 -13.23 0.87
CA ILE A 88 11.04 -11.83 1.21
C ILE A 88 10.33 -10.93 0.19
N ALA A 89 9.49 -10.03 0.69
CA ALA A 89 8.89 -8.95 -0.08
C ALA A 89 9.65 -7.65 0.15
N ARG A 90 9.66 -6.77 -0.85
CA ARG A 90 10.07 -5.37 -0.68
C ARG A 90 8.87 -4.52 -0.31
N VAL A 91 9.12 -3.56 0.56
CA VAL A 91 8.12 -2.61 1.04
C VAL A 91 8.67 -1.21 0.83
N LEU A 92 7.90 -0.37 0.14
CA LEU A 92 8.15 1.07 0.10
C LEU A 92 7.69 1.67 1.43
N VAL A 93 8.61 2.27 2.18
CA VAL A 93 8.26 2.95 3.44
C VAL A 93 7.48 4.23 3.13
N ILE A 94 6.34 4.40 3.80
CA ILE A 94 5.49 5.58 3.69
C ILE A 94 5.68 6.41 4.95
N GLU A 95 6.00 7.69 4.77
CA GLU A 95 6.20 8.62 5.88
C GLU A 95 5.10 9.67 5.96
N ARG A 96 4.95 10.25 7.16
CA ARG A 96 4.08 11.42 7.37
C ARG A 96 4.42 12.51 6.35
N GLY A 97 3.38 12.96 5.65
CA GLY A 97 3.43 14.02 4.66
C GLY A 97 3.64 13.55 3.23
N ASP A 98 3.90 12.26 3.00
CA ASP A 98 3.91 11.68 1.67
C ASP A 98 2.53 11.77 1.02
N ILE A 99 2.52 11.95 -0.30
CA ILE A 99 1.32 12.09 -1.11
C ILE A 99 1.33 11.02 -2.19
N VAL A 100 0.21 10.32 -2.27
CA VAL A 100 -0.04 9.25 -3.22
C VAL A 100 -1.38 9.50 -3.88
N SER A 101 -1.51 9.28 -5.18
CA SER A 101 -2.81 9.26 -5.87
C SER A 101 -3.26 7.83 -6.10
N MET A 102 -4.50 7.53 -5.73
CA MET A 102 -5.11 6.20 -5.91
C MET A 102 -6.32 6.31 -6.83
N HIS A 103 -6.62 5.26 -7.60
CA HIS A 103 -7.83 5.22 -8.41
C HIS A 103 -9.08 5.40 -7.53
N SER A 104 -10.04 6.20 -7.97
CA SER A 104 -11.24 6.54 -7.17
C SER A 104 -12.07 5.31 -6.77
N GLU A 105 -12.06 4.25 -7.60
CA GLU A 105 -12.71 2.97 -7.29
C GLU A 105 -12.15 2.30 -6.01
N MET A 106 -10.86 2.50 -5.71
CA MET A 106 -10.22 2.02 -4.47
C MET A 106 -10.62 2.83 -3.24
N LEU A 107 -11.24 3.99 -3.44
CA LEU A 107 -11.58 4.98 -2.42
C LEU A 107 -13.07 5.36 -2.54
N THR A 108 -13.92 4.35 -2.76
CA THR A 108 -15.35 4.56 -3.06
C THR A 108 -16.01 5.45 -1.98
N GLY A 109 -16.58 6.58 -2.41
CA GLY A 109 -17.31 7.51 -1.54
C GLY A 109 -16.42 8.50 -0.76
N VAL A 110 -15.11 8.45 -0.93
CA VAL A 110 -14.15 9.41 -0.34
C VAL A 110 -14.19 10.73 -1.11
N LYS A 111 -14.12 11.84 -0.38
CA LYS A 111 -14.00 13.20 -0.91
C LYS A 111 -12.84 13.94 -0.29
N ALA A 112 -12.39 15.02 -0.93
CA ALA A 112 -11.40 15.91 -0.34
C ALA A 112 -11.85 16.41 1.06
N GLY A 113 -10.94 16.31 2.02
CA GLY A 113 -11.17 16.60 3.44
C GLY A 113 -11.49 15.38 4.31
N ASP A 114 -11.84 14.24 3.72
CA ASP A 114 -12.13 13.02 4.48
C ASP A 114 -10.86 12.42 5.11
N LYS A 115 -11.01 11.93 6.35
CA LYS A 115 -10.00 11.11 7.03
C LYS A 115 -10.13 9.67 6.58
N LEU A 116 -8.98 9.01 6.39
CA LEU A 116 -8.90 7.70 5.80
C LEU A 116 -8.18 6.73 6.74
N ALA A 117 -8.76 5.54 6.90
CA ALA A 117 -8.16 4.40 7.58
C ALA A 117 -7.89 3.28 6.55
N VAL A 118 -7.05 2.31 6.92
CA VAL A 118 -6.84 1.13 6.09
C VAL A 118 -8.12 0.30 6.04
N GLY A 119 -8.54 -0.08 4.83
CA GLY A 119 -9.65 -0.98 4.62
C GLY A 119 -9.39 -2.37 5.19
N LYS A 120 -10.46 -3.14 5.44
CA LYS A 120 -10.38 -4.49 6.05
C LYS A 120 -9.52 -5.49 5.27
N THR A 121 -9.20 -5.21 4.02
CA THR A 121 -8.41 -6.08 3.16
C THR A 121 -6.94 -5.64 3.07
N GLY A 122 -6.59 -4.45 3.54
CA GLY A 122 -5.23 -3.89 3.40
C GLY A 122 -4.90 -3.32 2.01
N PHE A 123 -5.81 -3.39 1.04
CA PHE A 123 -5.57 -2.96 -0.36
C PHE A 123 -6.13 -1.59 -0.71
N ALA A 124 -6.93 -1.02 0.18
CA ALA A 124 -7.65 0.23 -0.03
C ALA A 124 -7.62 1.05 1.23
N LEU A 125 -7.86 2.35 1.10
CA LEU A 125 -8.23 3.19 2.22
C LEU A 125 -9.75 3.41 2.19
N GLN A 126 -10.33 3.62 3.36
CA GLN A 126 -11.75 3.89 3.50
C GLN A 126 -11.94 5.08 4.43
N LYS A 127 -13.03 5.82 4.22
CA LYS A 127 -13.40 6.91 5.11
C LYS A 127 -13.53 6.40 6.55
N THR A 128 -12.99 7.16 7.49
CA THR A 128 -13.18 6.97 8.93
C THR A 128 -13.55 8.30 9.58
N GLU A 129 -14.32 8.22 10.67
CA GLU A 129 -14.60 9.36 11.54
C GLU A 129 -13.69 9.35 12.79
N SER A 130 -12.87 8.30 12.95
CA SER A 130 -11.95 8.16 14.08
C SER A 130 -10.61 8.82 13.80
N ASP A 131 -10.22 9.76 14.68
CA ASP A 131 -8.92 10.42 14.63
C ASP A 131 -7.77 9.47 14.98
N GLU A 132 -8.07 8.45 15.78
CA GLU A 132 -7.07 7.48 16.21
C GLU A 132 -6.73 6.48 15.10
N GLU A 133 -7.69 6.17 14.21
CA GLU A 133 -7.52 5.24 13.09
C GLU A 133 -7.07 5.92 11.79
N ALA A 134 -7.11 7.25 11.74
CA ALA A 134 -6.80 8.02 10.56
C ALA A 134 -5.30 7.92 10.22
N VAL A 135 -4.99 7.34 9.06
CA VAL A 135 -3.63 7.20 8.53
C VAL A 135 -3.35 8.17 7.38
N ALA A 136 -4.39 8.72 6.76
CA ALA A 136 -4.28 9.69 5.69
C ALA A 136 -5.48 10.64 5.63
N ILE A 137 -5.34 11.72 4.87
CA ILE A 137 -6.41 12.65 4.52
C ILE A 137 -6.50 12.74 2.99
N ALA A 138 -7.71 12.64 2.44
CA ALA A 138 -7.93 12.95 1.03
C ALA A 138 -7.77 14.46 0.80
N ILE A 139 -6.89 14.87 -0.12
CA ILE A 139 -6.55 16.27 -0.32
C ILE A 139 -7.06 16.85 -1.64
N ALA A 140 -7.30 16.01 -2.66
CA ALA A 140 -7.82 16.46 -3.94
C ALA A 140 -8.40 15.30 -4.77
N GLU A 141 -9.41 15.60 -5.58
CA GLU A 141 -9.89 14.77 -6.68
C GLU A 141 -9.34 15.32 -7.99
N ARG A 142 -8.86 14.45 -8.88
CA ARG A 142 -8.26 14.83 -10.16
C ARG A 142 -8.56 13.78 -11.23
N TYR A 143 -8.56 14.21 -12.48
CA TYR A 143 -8.64 13.30 -13.62
C TYR A 143 -7.27 13.14 -14.28
N MET A 144 -6.86 11.91 -14.54
CA MET A 144 -5.65 11.57 -15.29
C MET A 144 -6.02 10.88 -16.62
N PRO A 145 -5.66 11.42 -17.80
CA PRO A 145 -6.18 10.98 -19.10
C PRO A 145 -6.07 9.47 -19.42
N ASN A 146 -5.03 8.78 -18.94
CA ASN A 146 -4.79 7.37 -19.23
C ASN A 146 -5.26 6.42 -18.11
N ILE A 147 -5.82 6.97 -17.05
CA ILE A 147 -6.07 6.25 -15.79
C ILE A 147 -7.52 6.40 -15.37
N GLY A 148 -8.06 7.62 -15.46
CA GLY A 148 -9.40 7.96 -15.00
C GLY A 148 -9.35 8.90 -13.80
N ASP A 149 -10.41 8.84 -12.98
CA ASP A 149 -10.52 9.63 -11.77
C ASP A 149 -9.62 9.06 -10.66
N VAL A 150 -8.82 9.93 -10.07
CA VAL A 150 -7.91 9.61 -8.96
C VAL A 150 -8.15 10.55 -7.79
N ILE A 151 -7.87 10.05 -6.59
CA ILE A 151 -7.90 10.83 -5.37
C ILE A 151 -6.49 10.87 -4.79
N ALA A 152 -5.97 12.08 -4.62
CA ALA A 152 -4.72 12.33 -3.94
C ALA A 152 -4.93 12.25 -2.42
N VAL A 153 -4.15 11.40 -1.76
CA VAL A 153 -4.16 11.18 -0.32
C VAL A 153 -2.82 11.59 0.27
N ARG A 154 -2.86 12.26 1.42
CA ARG A 154 -1.67 12.65 2.18
C ARG A 154 -1.62 11.86 3.48
N PHE A 155 -0.54 11.12 3.72
CA PHE A 155 -0.33 10.36 4.95
C PHE A 155 -0.03 11.28 6.14
N ILE A 156 -0.59 10.95 7.31
CA ILE A 156 -0.52 11.75 8.55
C ILE A 156 0.17 11.03 9.70
#